data_AF-A0A5B7JAK9-F1
#
_entry.id   AF-A0A5B7JAK9-F1
#
_cell.length_a   1.000
_cell.length_b   1.000
_cell.length_c   1.000
_cell.angle_alpha   90.00
_cell.angle_beta   90.00
_cell.angle_gamma   90.00
#
_symmetry.space_group_name_H-M   'P 1'
#
loop_
_entity.id
_entity.type
_entity.pdbx_description
1 polymer ?
#
loop_
_entity_poly.entity_id
_entity_poly.type
_entity_poly.pdbx_seq_one_letter_code
_entity_poly.pdbx_strand_id
1 'polypeptide(L)' 'MDKGVDGFRVDAVKHLFEVQDLSLDEPLTPGHLDPNDYNSLQHIYTSNQPQNLDLVREWRALLDKRSEK' A
#
# COMPACT_ATOMS: atom_id res chain seq x y z
N MET A 1 -7.05 -8.15 -19.36
CA MET A 1 -7.12 -7.62 -20.73
C MET A 1 -7.98 -8.51 -21.63
N ASP A 2 -7.98 -9.82 -21.43
CA ASP A 2 -8.73 -10.83 -22.22
C ASP A 2 -10.25 -10.60 -22.33
N LYS A 3 -10.84 -9.77 -21.44
CA LYS A 3 -12.25 -9.32 -21.51
C LYS A 3 -12.42 -7.91 -22.11
N GLY A 4 -11.40 -7.36 -22.75
CA GLY A 4 -11.43 -6.05 -23.41
C GLY A 4 -11.29 -4.83 -22.49
N VAL A 5 -10.72 -4.98 -21.29
CA VAL A 5 -10.47 -3.85 -20.37
C VAL A 5 -9.12 -3.20 -20.67
N ASP A 6 -9.11 -1.88 -20.84
CA ASP A 6 -7.93 -1.09 -21.23
C ASP A 6 -6.96 -0.77 -20.08
N GLY A 7 -7.41 -0.89 -18.83
CA GLY A 7 -6.55 -0.57 -17.69
C GLY A 7 -7.23 -0.77 -16.34
N PHE A 8 -6.47 -0.51 -15.27
CA PHE A 8 -6.91 -0.66 -13.89
C PHE A 8 -6.56 0.58 -13.08
N ARG A 9 -7.48 0.97 -12.20
CA ARG A 9 -7.20 1.86 -11.07
C ARG A 9 -7.04 0.99 -9.83
N VAL A 10 -5.87 1.03 -9.22
CA VAL A 10 -5.61 0.28 -7.97
C VAL A 10 -5.93 1.20 -6.80
N ASP A 11 -6.85 0.77 -5.94
CA ASP A 11 -7.20 1.49 -4.72
C ASP A 11 -6.18 1.25 -3.62
N ALA A 12 -6.09 2.21 -2.69
CA ALA A 12 -5.42 2.01 -1.40
C ALA A 12 -3.99 1.43 -1.49
N VAL A 13 -3.24 1.75 -2.55
CA VAL A 13 -1.89 1.20 -2.83
C VAL A 13 -0.92 1.31 -1.65
N LYS A 14 -1.08 2.33 -0.81
CA LYS A 14 -0.25 2.52 0.38
C LYS A 14 -0.41 1.41 1.44
N HIS A 15 -1.48 0.63 1.37
CA HIS A 15 -1.85 -0.42 2.33
C HIS A 15 -1.67 -1.84 1.76
N LEU A 16 -0.76 -2.03 0.79
CA LEU A 16 -0.53 -3.37 0.22
C LEU A 16 0.33 -4.26 1.12
N PHE A 17 1.22 -3.66 1.91
CA PHE A 17 2.11 -4.35 2.83
C PHE A 17 2.17 -3.62 4.17
N GLU A 18 2.38 -4.42 5.21
CA GLU A 18 2.73 -4.04 6.57
C GLU A 18 4.03 -4.73 6.99
N VAL A 19 4.59 -4.33 8.14
CA VAL A 19 5.70 -5.08 8.75
C VAL A 19 5.25 -6.45 9.19
N GLN A 20 6.16 -7.42 9.13
CA GLN A 20 5.87 -8.80 9.55
C GLN A 20 5.92 -8.97 11.07
N ASP A 21 6.73 -8.16 11.77
CA ASP A 21 6.84 -8.21 13.22
C ASP A 21 5.65 -7.50 13.88
N LEU A 22 4.68 -8.29 14.32
CA LEU A 22 3.46 -7.80 14.98
C LEU A 22 3.68 -7.39 16.45
N SER A 23 4.91 -7.48 16.96
CA SER A 23 5.24 -6.98 18.31
C SER A 23 5.55 -5.48 18.34
N LEU A 24 5.64 -4.84 17.17
CA LEU A 24 5.90 -3.41 17.03
C LEU A 24 4.62 -2.60 17.14
N ASP A 25 4.59 -1.65 18.08
CA ASP A 25 3.52 -0.66 18.21
C ASP A 25 3.85 0.61 17.40
N GLU A 26 2.85 1.15 16.72
CA GLU A 26 2.99 2.43 16.03
C GLU A 26 3.11 3.59 17.03
N PRO A 27 3.99 4.58 16.79
CA PRO A 27 4.16 5.69 17.71
C PRO A 27 2.99 6.67 17.61
N LEU A 28 2.68 7.34 18.72
CA LEU A 28 1.64 8.37 18.75
C LEU A 28 2.01 9.58 17.89
N THR A 29 1.01 10.16 17.23
CA THR A 29 1.11 11.45 16.55
C THR A 29 1.07 12.57 17.60
N PRO A 30 2.05 13.48 17.64
CA PRO A 30 2.06 14.59 18.59
C PRO A 30 0.81 15.46 18.47
N GLY A 31 0.16 15.75 19.60
CA GLY A 31 -1.00 16.65 19.66
C GLY A 31 -2.36 15.98 19.45
N HIS A 32 -2.42 14.68 19.20
CA HIS A 32 -3.66 13.92 19.22
C HIS A 32 -3.97 13.41 20.64
N LEU A 33 -5.23 13.53 21.04
CA LEU A 33 -5.69 13.22 22.41
C LEU A 33 -6.65 12.02 22.47
N ASP A 34 -7.26 11.65 21.35
CA ASP A 34 -8.18 10.51 21.29
C ASP A 34 -7.41 9.23 20.89
N PRO A 35 -7.26 8.24 21.79
CA PRO A 35 -6.56 7.00 21.47
C PRO A 35 -7.32 6.11 20.47
N ASN A 36 -8.58 6.41 20.16
CA ASN A 36 -9.37 5.65 19.17
C ASN A 36 -9.41 6.30 17.77
N ASP A 37 -8.82 7.48 17.60
CA ASP A 37 -8.71 8.12 16.29
C ASP A 37 -7.60 7.45 15.49
N TYR A 38 -7.89 7.04 14.25
CA TYR A 38 -6.88 6.48 13.34
C TYR A 38 -5.67 7.41 13.22
N ASN A 39 -5.90 8.73 13.12
CA ASN A 39 -4.81 9.70 12.95
C ASN A 39 -3.98 9.94 14.23
N SER A 40 -4.36 9.33 15.35
CA SER A 40 -3.58 9.39 16.60
C SER A 40 -2.27 8.62 16.53
N LEU A 41 -2.05 7.81 15.50
CA LEU A 41 -0.84 7.03 15.28
C LEU A 41 -0.11 7.45 14.01
N GLN A 42 1.22 7.31 14.04
CA GLN A 42 2.05 7.43 12.85
C GLN A 42 2.13 6.06 12.20
N HIS A 43 1.44 5.88 11.07
CA HIS A 43 1.28 4.59 10.39
C HIS A 43 2.53 4.08 9.66
N ILE A 44 3.68 4.08 10.33
CA ILE A 44 4.99 3.70 9.77
C ILE A 44 5.12 2.20 9.54
N TYR A 45 4.28 1.39 10.19
CA TYR A 45 4.35 -0.07 10.13
C TYR A 45 3.22 -0.69 9.32
N THR A 46 2.09 0.02 9.18
CA THR A 46 0.91 -0.46 8.46
C THR A 46 0.68 0.20 7.09
N SER A 47 1.49 1.20 6.74
CA SER A 47 1.35 1.93 5.47
C SER A 47 2.69 2.28 4.85
N ASN A 48 2.68 2.52 3.53
CA ASN A 48 3.82 3.02 2.75
C ASN A 48 5.10 2.17 2.85
N GLN A 49 4.96 0.87 3.06
CA GLN A 49 6.12 -0.03 3.05
C GLN A 49 6.79 -0.02 1.67
N PRO A 50 8.13 -0.08 1.58
CA PRO A 50 8.86 0.03 0.31
C PRO A 50 8.45 -1.04 -0.71
N GLN A 51 8.06 -2.23 -0.25
CA GLN A 51 7.57 -3.35 -1.06
C GLN A 51 6.34 -2.99 -1.91
N ASN A 52 5.55 -1.99 -1.49
CA ASN A 52 4.43 -1.48 -2.30
C ASN A 52 4.93 -1.02 -3.68
N LEU A 53 6.09 -0.35 -3.75
CA LEU A 53 6.66 0.15 -4.99
C LEU A 53 7.16 -0.97 -5.88
N ASP A 54 7.78 -1.99 -5.30
CA ASP A 54 8.27 -3.16 -6.03
C ASP A 54 7.11 -3.91 -6.68
N LEU A 55 6.05 -4.19 -5.91
CA LEU A 55 4.85 -4.85 -6.41
C LEU A 55 4.15 -4.06 -7.53
N VAL A 56 4.05 -2.73 -7.40
CA VAL A 56 3.47 -1.88 -8.46
C VAL A 56 4.32 -1.91 -9.73
N ARG A 57 5.65 -1.95 -9.61
CA ARG A 57 6.55 -2.12 -10.78
C ARG A 57 6.37 -3.48 -11.45
N GLU A 58 6.22 -4.54 -10.67
CA GLU A 58 5.95 -5.89 -11.19
C GLU A 58 4.62 -5.95 -11.95
N TRP A 59 3.56 -5.38 -11.38
CA TRP A 59 2.26 -5.26 -12.07
C TRP A 59 2.37 -4.45 -13.35
N ARG A 60 3.12 -3.34 -13.34
CA ARG A 60 3.36 -2.55 -14.55
C ARG A 60 4.04 -3.39 -15.63
N ALA A 61 5.11 -4.10 -15.30
CA ALA A 61 5.82 -4.97 -16.24
C ALA A 61 4.92 -6.08 -16.81
N LEU A 62 4.03 -6.64 -15.97
CA LEU A 62 3.05 -7.63 -16.41
C LEU A 62 2.04 -7.04 -17.40
N LEU A 63 1.56 -5.82 -17.17
CA LEU A 63 0.64 -5.14 -18.08
C LEU A 63 1.32 -4.75 -19.39
N ASP A 64 2.56 -4.27 -19.36
CA ASP A 64 3.34 -3.93 -20.56
C ASP A 64 3.50 -5.14 -21.49
N LYS A 65 3.90 -6.29 -20.92
CA LYS A 65 4.01 -7.56 -21.65
C LYS A 65 2.70 -8.01 -22.29
N ARG A 66 1.56 -7.58 -21.74
CA ARG A 66 0.22 -7.93 -22.25
C ARG A 66 -0.29 -6.93 -23.28
N SER A 67 0.18 -5.68 -23.27
CA SER A 67 -0.15 -4.66 -24.28
C SER A 67 0.67 -4.77 -25.56
N GLU A 68 1.84 -5.42 -25.53
CA GLU A 68 2.69 -5.67 -26.71
C GLU A 68 2.23 -6.87 -27.55
N LYS A 69 1.20 -7.60 -27.11
CA LYS A 69 0.58 -8.73 -27.82
C LYS A 69 -0.77 -8.34 -28.40
#